data_AF-R7S0S1-F1
#
_entry.id   AF-R7S0S1-F1
#
_cell.length_a   1.000
_cell.length_b   1.000
_cell.length_c   1.000
_cell.angle_alpha   90.00
_cell.angle_beta   90.00
_cell.angle_gamma   90.00
#
_symmetry.space_group_name_H-M   'P 1'
#
loop_
_entity.id
_entity.type
_entity.pdbx_description
1 polymer ?
#
loop_
_entity_poly.entity_id
_entity_poly.type
_entity_poly.pdbx_seq_one_letter_code
_entity_poly.pdbx_strand_id
1 'polypeptide(L)'
;AIKASWAPNTLKGYSGAVDRYLRFCRQERIPSEERFPAPEVVLCAFAARALGRLAGGTARSWIAGLKAWHTAHDAPWLGGGRLQQVLKGVENLRPRESRKPQRGPVTREMLRQLHRKLRFESPLDTAVFAAA
;
A
#
# COMPACT_ATOMS: atom_id res chain seq x y z
N ALA A 1 16.32 15.01 5.87
CA ALA A 1 16.98 13.70 6.01
C ALA A 1 16.00 12.52 5.93
N ILE A 2 15.02 12.37 6.84
CA ILE A 2 14.16 11.17 6.90
C ILE A 2 13.36 10.91 5.62
N LYS A 3 12.72 11.93 5.01
CA LYS A 3 11.95 11.74 3.77
C LYS A 3 12.81 11.25 2.58
N ALA A 4 14.12 11.51 2.60
CA ALA A 4 15.05 11.07 1.56
C ALA A 4 15.45 9.58 1.71
N SER A 5 15.10 8.91 2.82
CA SER A 5 15.35 7.48 3.00
C SER A 5 14.35 6.60 2.23
N TRP A 6 13.27 7.17 1.69
CA TRP A 6 12.27 6.43 0.93
C TRP A 6 12.46 6.62 -0.57
N ALA A 7 12.27 5.53 -1.33
CA ALA A 7 12.22 5.61 -2.79
C ALA A 7 11.13 6.60 -3.26
N PRO A 8 11.32 7.31 -4.39
CA PRO A 8 10.38 8.34 -4.84
C PRO A 8 8.93 7.87 -4.96
N ASN A 9 8.72 6.64 -5.44
CA ASN A 9 7.38 6.07 -5.57
C ASN A 9 6.75 5.75 -4.20
N THR A 10 7.55 5.32 -3.22
CA THR A 10 7.11 5.08 -1.84
C THR A 10 6.72 6.40 -1.18
N LEU A 11 7.53 7.44 -1.34
CA LEU A 11 7.23 8.79 -0.83
C LEU A 11 5.92 9.31 -1.42
N LYS A 12 5.70 9.17 -2.73
CA LYS A 12 4.45 9.53 -3.40
C LYS A 12 3.26 8.75 -2.84
N GLY A 13 3.44 7.45 -2.60
CA GLY A 13 2.43 6.59 -1.98
C GLY A 13 2.06 7.05 -0.56
N TYR A 14 3.06 7.40 0.25
CA TYR A 14 2.89 7.90 1.62
C TYR A 14 2.20 9.26 1.65
N SER A 15 2.63 10.22 0.83
CA SER A 15 1.94 11.51 0.71
C SER A 15 0.47 11.32 0.33
N GLY A 16 0.20 10.44 -0.64
CA GLY A 16 -1.19 10.12 -1.01
C GLY A 16 -1.99 9.44 0.11
N ALA A 17 -1.35 8.69 1.01
CA ALA A 17 -2.02 8.13 2.19
C ALA A 17 -2.42 9.23 3.19
N VAL A 18 -1.53 10.20 3.42
CA VAL A 18 -1.79 11.37 4.27
C VAL A 18 -2.93 12.22 3.70
N ASP A 19 -2.94 12.47 2.39
CA ASP A 19 -4.02 13.23 1.73
C ASP A 19 -5.39 12.55 1.87
N ARG A 20 -5.42 11.21 1.75
CA ARG A 20 -6.65 10.42 1.97
C ARG A 20 -7.12 10.51 3.41
N TYR A 21 -6.20 10.44 4.37
CA TYR A 21 -6.52 10.58 5.78
C TYR A 21 -7.09 11.95 6.10
N LEU A 22 -6.45 13.03 5.64
CA LEU A 22 -6.96 14.39 5.82
C LEU A 22 -8.34 14.59 5.20
N ARG A 23 -8.60 13.99 4.02
CA ARG A 23 -9.92 14.00 3.39
C ARG A 23 -10.95 13.26 4.23
N PHE A 24 -10.58 12.10 4.79
CA PHE A 24 -11.43 11.36 5.72
C PHE A 24 -11.75 12.19 6.96
N CYS A 25 -10.75 12.80 7.61
CA CYS A 25 -10.97 13.67 8.76
C CYS A 25 -11.92 14.83 8.47
N ARG A 26 -11.82 15.44 7.28
CA ARG A 26 -12.76 16.49 6.86
C ARG A 26 -14.20 15.97 6.70
N GLN A 27 -14.36 14.76 6.17
CA GLN A 27 -15.67 14.12 5.97
C GLN A 27 -16.33 13.74 7.30
N GLU A 28 -15.54 13.21 8.24
CA GLU A 28 -15.99 12.85 9.59
C GLU A 28 -16.01 14.06 10.56
N ARG A 29 -15.76 15.27 10.06
CA ARG A 29 -15.74 16.54 10.83
C ARG A 29 -14.80 16.51 12.04
N ILE A 30 -13.68 15.82 11.93
CA ILE A 30 -12.64 15.79 12.96
C ILE A 30 -11.94 17.15 12.98
N PRO A 31 -11.92 17.85 14.14
CA PRO A 31 -11.23 19.13 14.30
C PRO A 31 -9.76 19.04 13.89
N SER A 32 -9.18 20.13 13.37
CA SER A 32 -7.83 20.08 12.79
C SER A 32 -6.77 19.71 13.83
N GLU A 33 -6.96 20.19 15.05
CA GLU A 33 -6.18 19.91 16.26
C GLU A 33 -6.24 18.43 16.71
N GLU A 34 -7.27 17.67 16.32
CA GLU A 34 -7.43 16.26 16.67
C GLU A 34 -6.97 15.29 15.56
N ARG A 35 -6.47 15.81 14.43
CA ARG A 35 -6.01 14.98 13.30
C ARG A 35 -4.61 14.43 13.53
N PHE A 36 -3.76 15.20 14.19
CA PHE A 36 -2.38 14.82 14.49
C PHE A 36 -1.98 15.29 15.89
N PRO A 37 -1.32 14.45 16.70
CA PRO A 37 -0.98 13.05 16.43
C PRO A 37 -2.25 12.18 16.30
N ALA A 38 -2.30 11.31 15.29
CA ALA A 38 -3.54 10.64 14.91
C ALA A 38 -3.98 9.67 16.02
N PRO A 39 -5.13 9.89 16.69
CA PRO A 39 -5.58 9.00 17.77
C PRO A 39 -5.88 7.60 17.25
N GLU A 40 -5.65 6.56 18.06
CA GLU A 40 -5.85 5.17 17.63
C GLU A 40 -7.28 4.92 17.12
N VAL A 41 -8.28 5.53 17.77
CA VAL A 41 -9.69 5.41 17.36
C VAL A 41 -9.94 5.96 15.95
N VAL A 42 -9.30 7.09 15.61
CA VAL A 42 -9.40 7.70 14.28
C VAL A 42 -8.66 6.87 13.25
N LEU A 43 -7.49 6.31 13.61
CA LEU A 43 -6.74 5.37 12.77
C LEU A 43 -7.56 4.10 12.48
N CYS A 44 -8.26 3.57 13.48
CA CYS A 44 -9.16 2.42 13.34
C CYS A 44 -10.31 2.72 12.38
N ALA A 45 -11.00 3.85 12.58
CA ALA A 45 -12.09 4.28 11.71
C ALA A 45 -11.61 4.51 10.26
N PHE A 46 -10.44 5.12 10.09
CA PHE A 46 -9.82 5.30 8.78
C PHE A 46 -9.46 3.97 8.11
N ALA A 47 -8.87 3.02 8.85
CA ALA A 47 -8.56 1.69 8.35
C ALA A 47 -9.84 0.92 7.95
N ALA A 48 -10.89 1.04 8.76
CA ALA A 48 -12.19 0.43 8.48
C ALA A 48 -12.84 0.98 7.20
N ARG A 49 -12.54 2.22 6.78
CA ARG A 49 -13.03 2.77 5.50
C ARG A 49 -12.59 1.99 4.27
N ALA A 50 -11.52 1.19 4.39
CA ALA A 50 -11.06 0.30 3.34
C ALA A 50 -11.89 -1.01 3.24
N LEU A 51 -12.74 -1.31 4.23
CA LEU A 51 -13.65 -2.47 4.21
C LEU A 51 -14.52 -2.45 2.94
N GLY A 52 -14.62 -3.62 2.28
CA GLY A 52 -15.50 -3.82 1.13
C GLY A 52 -15.10 -3.13 -0.17
N ARG A 53 -14.17 -2.17 -0.15
CA ARG A 53 -13.83 -1.35 -1.33
C ARG A 53 -12.46 -1.64 -1.93
N LEU A 54 -11.52 -2.14 -1.13
CA LEU A 54 -10.11 -2.21 -1.53
C LEU A 54 -9.47 -3.55 -1.15
N ALA A 55 -8.39 -3.89 -1.85
CA ALA A 55 -7.54 -5.00 -1.45
C ALA A 55 -7.00 -4.77 -0.02
N GLY A 56 -6.97 -5.78 0.84
CA GLY A 56 -6.56 -5.59 2.24
C GLY A 56 -5.11 -5.12 2.42
N GLY A 57 -4.23 -5.34 1.43
CA GLY A 57 -2.91 -4.71 1.35
C GLY A 57 -2.94 -3.18 1.27
N THR A 58 -4.01 -2.59 0.74
CA THR A 58 -4.17 -1.14 0.61
C THR A 58 -4.36 -0.45 1.96
N ALA A 59 -5.15 -1.03 2.86
CA ALA A 59 -5.36 -0.49 4.21
C ALA A 59 -4.04 -0.42 4.99
N ARG A 60 -3.25 -1.51 4.95
CA ARG A 60 -1.91 -1.56 5.57
C ARG A 60 -0.96 -0.52 4.97
N SER A 61 -0.98 -0.35 3.65
CA SER A 61 -0.16 0.67 2.96
C SER A 61 -0.53 2.09 3.38
N TRP A 62 -1.82 2.39 3.59
CA TRP A 62 -2.24 3.70 4.07
C TRP A 62 -1.78 3.98 5.50
N ILE A 63 -1.97 3.00 6.41
CA ILE A 63 -1.49 3.10 7.79
C ILE A 63 0.04 3.24 7.84
N ALA A 64 0.77 2.54 6.99
CA ALA A 64 2.22 2.69 6.87
C ALA A 64 2.62 4.12 6.44
N GLY A 65 1.90 4.74 5.50
CA GLY A 65 2.11 6.13 5.10
C GLY A 65 1.85 7.12 6.25
N LEU A 66 0.84 6.86 7.07
CA LEU A 66 0.59 7.67 8.28
C LEU A 66 1.69 7.50 9.32
N LYS A 67 2.15 6.27 9.57
CA LYS A 67 3.25 6.02 10.49
C LYS A 67 4.53 6.71 10.02
N ALA A 68 4.82 6.65 8.73
CA ALA A 68 5.94 7.35 8.11
C ALA A 68 5.83 8.88 8.28
N TRP A 69 4.62 9.45 8.11
CA TRP A 69 4.40 10.87 8.39
C TRP A 69 4.73 11.23 9.84
N HIS A 70 4.27 10.42 10.81
CA HIS A 70 4.56 10.67 12.24
C HIS A 70 6.06 10.64 12.51
N THR A 71 6.77 9.62 12.01
CA THR A 71 8.23 9.53 12.12
C THR A 71 8.95 10.71 11.48
N ALA A 72 8.50 11.21 10.33
CA ALA A 72 9.14 12.33 9.66
C ALA A 72 8.91 13.70 10.30
N HIS A 73 7.87 13.85 11.14
CA HIS A 73 7.53 15.10 11.83
C HIS A 73 7.74 15.02 13.34
N ASP A 74 8.42 13.96 13.82
CA ASP A 74 8.66 13.71 15.25
C ASP A 74 7.36 13.71 16.09
N ALA A 75 6.26 13.28 15.48
CA ALA A 75 4.97 13.19 16.15
C ALA A 75 4.79 11.78 16.75
N PRO A 76 4.19 11.65 17.94
CA PRO A 76 4.01 10.35 18.58
C PRO A 76 3.07 9.47 17.77
N TRP A 77 3.46 8.21 17.57
CA TRP A 77 2.62 7.21 16.92
C TRP A 77 1.69 6.56 17.95
N LEU A 78 0.39 6.83 17.85
CA LEU A 78 -0.62 6.32 18.80
C LEU A 78 -1.31 5.02 18.34
N GLY A 79 -0.90 4.44 17.21
CA GLY A 79 -1.49 3.18 16.72
C GLY A 79 -1.01 1.96 17.51
N GLY A 80 -1.94 1.17 18.06
CA GLY A 80 -1.65 0.03 18.93
C GLY A 80 -2.37 -1.27 18.51
N GLY A 81 -2.72 -2.09 19.51
CA GLY A 81 -3.29 -3.42 19.29
C GLY A 81 -4.68 -3.39 18.64
N ARG A 82 -5.49 -2.36 18.93
CA ARG A 82 -6.83 -2.23 18.34
C ARG A 82 -6.74 -2.01 16.83
N LEU A 83 -5.81 -1.16 16.40
CA LEU A 83 -5.54 -0.94 14.99
C LEU A 83 -5.14 -2.23 14.26
N GLN A 84 -4.31 -3.08 14.90
CA GLN A 84 -3.93 -4.37 14.31
C GLN A 84 -5.13 -5.32 14.15
N GLN A 85 -6.02 -5.39 15.14
CA GLN A 85 -7.24 -6.20 15.05
C GLN A 85 -8.17 -5.68 13.95
N VAL A 86 -8.33 -4.36 13.82
CA VAL A 86 -9.12 -3.75 12.74
C VAL A 86 -8.53 -4.09 11.37
N LEU A 87 -7.21 -3.96 11.19
CA LEU A 87 -6.54 -4.32 9.93
C LEU A 87 -6.71 -5.81 9.59
N LYS A 88 -6.68 -6.70 10.59
CA LYS A 88 -6.98 -8.12 10.42
C LYS A 88 -8.44 -8.35 10.03
N GLY A 89 -9.37 -7.65 10.68
CA GLY A 89 -10.79 -7.66 10.33
C GLY A 89 -11.03 -7.19 8.90
N VAL A 90 -10.36 -6.13 8.45
CA VAL A 90 -10.43 -5.62 7.08
C VAL A 90 -9.98 -6.65 6.05
N GLU A 91 -8.91 -7.40 6.33
CA GLU A 91 -8.49 -8.49 5.45
C GLU A 91 -9.48 -9.66 5.45
N ASN A 92 -10.00 -10.04 6.62
CA ASN A 92 -10.92 -11.17 6.75
C ASN A 92 -12.27 -10.90 6.06
N LEU A 93 -12.78 -9.68 6.18
CA LEU A 93 -14.07 -9.24 5.60
C LEU A 93 -13.95 -8.78 4.14
N ARG A 94 -12.75 -8.92 3.56
CA ARG A 94 -12.49 -8.53 2.18
C ARG A 94 -13.35 -9.37 1.20
N PRO A 95 -14.06 -8.73 0.25
CA PRO A 95 -14.84 -9.45 -0.77
C PRO A 95 -13.95 -10.39 -1.60
N ARG A 96 -14.49 -11.57 -1.95
CA ARG A 96 -13.75 -12.58 -2.72
C ARG A 96 -13.30 -12.04 -4.08
N GLU A 97 -14.11 -11.19 -4.69
CA GLU A 97 -13.90 -10.53 -5.98
C GLU A 97 -12.65 -9.65 -5.96
N SER A 98 -12.34 -9.07 -4.81
CA SER A 98 -11.16 -8.23 -4.68
C SER A 98 -9.88 -9.06 -4.54
N ARG A 99 -9.95 -10.36 -4.24
CA ARG A 99 -8.77 -11.23 -4.13
C ARG A 99 -8.22 -11.44 -5.54
N LYS A 100 -7.00 -10.93 -5.77
CA LYS A 100 -6.31 -11.18 -7.03
C LYS A 100 -6.02 -12.68 -7.11
N PRO A 101 -6.41 -13.38 -8.19
CA PRO A 101 -6.03 -14.76 -8.36
C PRO A 101 -4.50 -14.86 -8.32
N GLN A 102 -4.01 -15.98 -7.79
CA GLN A 102 -2.58 -16.27 -7.88
C GLN A 102 -2.16 -16.19 -9.34
N ARG A 103 -1.07 -15.48 -9.62
CA ARG A 103 -0.55 -15.41 -10.99
C ARG A 103 -0.21 -16.84 -11.41
N GLY A 104 -0.72 -17.27 -12.57
CA GLY A 104 -0.36 -18.57 -13.13
C GLY A 104 1.15 -18.65 -13.37
N PRO A 105 1.71 -19.87 -13.43
CA PRO A 105 3.11 -20.07 -13.74
C PRO A 105 3.43 -19.56 -15.15
N VAL A 106 4.68 -19.17 -15.36
CA VAL A 106 5.20 -18.93 -16.71
C VAL A 106 5.16 -20.25 -17.48
N THR A 107 4.43 -20.29 -18.60
CA THR A 107 4.30 -21.50 -19.39
C THR A 107 5.37 -21.57 -20.47
N ARG A 108 5.72 -22.79 -20.90
CA ARG A 108 6.67 -23.01 -22.02
C ARG A 108 6.24 -22.28 -23.29
N GLU A 109 4.93 -22.13 -23.52
CA GLU A 109 4.42 -21.39 -24.68
C GLU A 109 4.68 -19.89 -24.58
N MET A 110 4.55 -19.31 -23.39
CA MET A 110 4.95 -17.91 -23.15
C MET A 110 6.44 -17.71 -23.41
N LEU A 111 7.29 -18.65 -22.98
CA LEU A 111 8.73 -18.60 -23.28
C LEU A 111 9.02 -18.72 -24.78
N ARG A 112 8.32 -19.61 -25.51
CA ARG A 112 8.46 -19.70 -26.97
C ARG A 112 8.05 -18.41 -27.68
N GLN A 113 6.97 -17.77 -27.24
CA GLN A 113 6.52 -16.49 -27.78
C GLN A 113 7.51 -15.37 -27.48
N LEU A 114 8.10 -15.37 -26.27
CA LEU A 114 9.16 -14.45 -25.88
C LEU A 114 10.40 -14.65 -26.78
N HIS A 115 10.89 -15.88 -26.92
CA HIS A 115 12.04 -16.22 -27.76
C HIS A 115 11.87 -15.75 -29.21
N ARG A 116 10.68 -15.90 -29.79
CA ARG A 116 10.42 -15.49 -31.19
C ARG A 116 10.48 -13.97 -31.41
N LYS A 117 10.31 -13.18 -30.36
CA LYS A 117 10.25 -11.70 -30.45
C LYS A 117 11.54 -11.01 -30.01
N LEU A 118 12.46 -11.74 -29.39
CA LEU A 118 13.74 -11.24 -28.91
C LEU A 118 14.81 -11.34 -30.00
N ARG A 119 15.74 -10.39 -30.02
CA ARG A 119 16.90 -10.39 -30.91
C ARG A 119 18.13 -10.87 -30.15
N PHE A 120 18.53 -12.11 -30.37
CA PHE A 120 19.67 -12.71 -29.64
C PHE A 120 21.05 -12.12 -29.99
N GLU A 121 21.11 -11.24 -30.98
CA GLU A 121 22.25 -10.37 -31.28
C GLU A 121 22.42 -9.26 -30.23
N SER A 122 21.34 -8.91 -29.51
CA SER A 122 21.35 -7.97 -28.39
C SER A 122 21.69 -8.69 -27.08
N PRO A 123 22.78 -8.30 -26.39
CA PRO A 123 23.11 -8.89 -25.09
C PRO A 123 21.99 -8.73 -24.04
N LEU A 124 21.19 -7.66 -24.14
CA LEU A 124 20.05 -7.42 -23.26
C LEU A 124 18.97 -8.48 -23.46
N ASP A 125 18.59 -8.74 -24.71
CA ASP A 125 17.51 -9.67 -25.04
C ASP A 125 17.88 -11.10 -24.67
N THR A 126 19.15 -11.47 -24.89
CA THR A 126 19.69 -12.78 -24.46
C THR A 126 19.65 -12.93 -22.94
N ALA A 127 20.03 -11.89 -22.19
CA ALA A 127 19.96 -11.91 -20.73
C ALA A 127 18.51 -11.96 -20.21
N VAL A 128 17.59 -11.22 -20.84
CA VAL A 128 16.16 -11.24 -20.51
C VAL A 128 15.58 -12.64 -20.71
N PHE A 129 15.93 -13.32 -21.81
CA PHE A 129 15.45 -14.69 -22.06
C PHE A 129 16.06 -15.70 -21.09
N ALA A 130 17.34 -15.58 -20.75
CA ALA A 130 18.00 -16.49 -19.81
C ALA A 130 17.45 -16.39 -18.37
N ALA A 131 16.92 -15.21 -17.99
CA ALA A 131 16.34 -14.97 -16.67
C ALA A 131 14.83 -15.25 -16.58
N ALA A 132 14.17 -15.54 -17.70
CA ALA A 132 12.72 -15.76 -17.80
C ALA A 132 12.31 -17.22 -17.51
#